data_AF-A0A951RNC5-F1
#
_entry.id   AF-A0A951RNC5-F1
#
_cell.length_a   1.000
_cell.length_b   1.000
_cell.length_c   1.000
_cell.angle_alpha   90.00
_cell.angle_beta   90.00
_cell.angle_gamma   90.00
#
_symmetry.space_group_name_H-M   'P 1'
#
loop_
_entity.id
_entity.type
_entity.pdbx_description
1 polymer ?
#
loop_
_entity_poly.entity_id
_entity_poly.type
_entity_poly.pdbx_seq_one_letter_code
_entity_poly.pdbx_strand_id
1 'polypeptide(L)'
;MNYWVSKQYYLPVKVENYDEFGDLASTINFREIKRMGNRDFPSVMEMIPATRSGQKTILTTTKADFGINLSQSFFTLQNLTNIR
;
A
#
# COMPACT_ATOMS: atom_id res chain seq x y z
N MET A 1 11.87 -9.83 4.23
CA MET A 1 10.45 -9.78 3.82
C MET A 1 10.20 -10.89 2.81
N ASN A 2 9.01 -11.48 2.82
CA ASN A 2 8.55 -12.36 1.73
C ASN A 2 7.47 -11.62 0.92
N TYR A 3 7.52 -11.74 -0.41
CA TYR A 3 6.65 -10.97 -1.32
C TYR A 3 6.01 -11.90 -2.36
N TRP A 4 4.69 -11.97 -2.36
CA TRP A 4 3.93 -12.79 -3.30
C TRP A 4 3.34 -11.92 -4.41
N VAL A 5 3.65 -12.28 -5.65
CA VAL A 5 3.20 -11.59 -6.85
C VAL A 5 2.23 -12.48 -7.63
N SER A 6 1.11 -11.92 -8.07
CA SER A 6 0.20 -12.60 -8.98
C SER A 6 0.89 -12.86 -10.32
N LYS A 7 0.86 -14.12 -10.80
CA LYS A 7 1.40 -14.45 -12.13
C LYS A 7 0.58 -13.87 -13.28
N GLN A 8 -0.70 -13.60 -13.05
CA GLN A 8 -1.61 -13.08 -14.08
C GLN A 8 -1.49 -11.56 -14.20
N TYR A 9 -1.53 -10.84 -13.08
CA TYR A 9 -1.60 -9.38 -13.06
C TYR A 9 -0.25 -8.72 -12.74
N TYR A 10 0.74 -9.48 -12.29
CA TYR A 10 2.02 -8.97 -11.79
C TYR A 10 1.87 -7.94 -10.65
N LEU A 11 0.78 -8.03 -9.88
CA LEU A 11 0.46 -7.20 -8.72
C LEU A 11 0.72 -7.94 -7.40
N PRO A 12 0.99 -7.23 -6.28
CA PRO A 12 1.11 -7.86 -4.97
C PRO A 12 -0.17 -8.57 -4.55
N VAL A 13 0.01 -9.71 -3.88
CA VAL A 13 -1.08 -10.48 -3.27
C VAL A 13 -0.89 -10.53 -1.75
N LYS A 14 0.35 -10.76 -1.31
CA LYS A 14 0.71 -10.82 0.11
C LYS A 14 2.12 -10.29 0.33
N VAL A 15 2.37 -9.68 1.48
CA VAL A 15 3.71 -9.38 1.99
C VAL A 15 3.80 -9.82 3.44
N GLU A 16 4.89 -10.48 3.80
CA GLU A 16 5.26 -10.76 5.19
C GLU A 16 6.49 -9.94 5.55
N ASN A 17 6.35 -9.08 6.54
CA ASN A 17 7.42 -8.25 7.08
C ASN A 17 7.96 -8.90 8.34
N TYR A 18 9.28 -8.90 8.46
CA TYR A 18 10.01 -9.47 9.59
C TYR A 18 10.81 -8.37 10.27
N ASP A 19 10.99 -8.46 11.58
CA ASP A 19 11.78 -7.51 12.36
C ASP A 19 13.30 -7.79 12.24
N GLU A 20 14.11 -7.04 13.00
CA GLU A 20 15.56 -7.16 13.01
C GLU A 20 16.08 -8.52 13.54
N PHE A 21 15.24 -9.28 14.24
CA PHE A 21 15.55 -10.61 14.77
C PHE A 21 15.06 -11.73 13.85
N GLY A 22 14.30 -11.39 12.80
CA GLY A 22 13.75 -12.34 11.84
C GLY A 22 12.39 -12.90 12.25
N ASP A 23 11.77 -12.38 13.29
CA ASP A 23 10.41 -12.75 13.70
C ASP A 23 9.37 -12.04 12.81
N LEU A 24 8.24 -12.70 12.55
CA LEU A 24 7.17 -12.12 11.74
C LEU A 24 6.59 -10.91 12.49
N ALA A 25 6.71 -9.72 11.91
CA ALA A 25 6.21 -8.48 12.49
C ALA A 25 4.77 -8.17 12.01
N SER A 26 4.50 -8.34 10.71
CA SER A 26 3.17 -8.12 10.13
C SER A 26 2.95 -8.84 8.81
N THR A 27 1.69 -9.13 8.50
CA THR A 27 1.24 -9.63 7.19
C THR A 27 0.38 -8.56 6.53
N ILE A 28 0.65 -8.27 5.26
CA ILE A 28 -0.16 -7.39 4.41
C ILE A 28 -0.82 -8.22 3.33
N ASN A 29 -2.14 -8.18 3.23
CA ASN A 29 -2.92 -8.81 2.17
C ASN A 29 -3.47 -7.75 1.21
N PHE A 30 -3.40 -8.03 -0.08
CA PHE A 30 -3.89 -7.16 -1.15
C PHE A 30 -5.09 -7.82 -1.82
N ARG A 31 -6.19 -7.08 -1.98
CA ARG A 31 -7.42 -7.58 -2.62
C ARG A 31 -8.13 -6.49 -3.41
N GLU A 32 -9.20 -6.90 -4.10
CA GLU A 32 -10.03 -6.02 -4.93
C GLU A 32 -9.21 -5.33 -6.02
N ILE A 33 -8.61 -6.12 -6.91
CA ILE A 33 -7.93 -5.59 -8.09
C ILE A 33 -8.98 -4.94 -8.98
N LYS A 34 -8.84 -3.63 -9.21
CA LYS A 34 -9.68 -2.87 -10.15
C LYS A 34 -8.84 -1.94 -11.00
N ARG A 35 -9.39 -1.55 -12.15
CA ARG A 35 -8.80 -0.52 -13.00
C ARG A 35 -8.92 0.84 -12.30
N MET A 36 -7.80 1.46 -11.98
CA MET A 36 -7.72 2.85 -11.51
C MET A 36 -6.96 3.67 -12.54
N GLY A 37 -7.61 4.68 -13.11
CA GLY A 37 -7.09 5.37 -14.28
C GLY A 37 -6.79 4.38 -15.41
N ASN A 38 -5.53 4.29 -15.82
CA ASN A 38 -5.06 3.37 -16.85
C ASN A 38 -4.28 2.14 -16.32
N ARG A 39 -4.35 1.85 -15.01
CA ARG A 39 -3.61 0.74 -14.38
C ARG A 39 -4.51 -0.19 -13.57
N ASP A 40 -4.22 -1.49 -13.58
CA ASP A 40 -4.80 -2.40 -12.60
C ASP A 40 -4.13 -2.17 -11.24
N PHE A 41 -4.92 -2.08 -10.18
CA PHE A 41 -4.45 -1.71 -8.85
C PHE A 41 -5.24 -2.48 -7.78
N PRO A 42 -4.58 -3.10 -6.78
CA PRO A 42 -5.26 -3.71 -5.64
C PRO A 42 -5.75 -2.60 -4.72
N SER A 43 -7.07 -2.36 -4.72
CA SER A 43 -7.62 -1.19 -4.04
C SER A 43 -7.71 -1.30 -2.54
N VAL A 44 -7.57 -2.51 -2.00
CA VAL A 44 -7.61 -2.74 -0.57
C VAL A 44 -6.30 -3.39 -0.13
N MET A 45 -5.66 -2.75 0.83
CA MET A 45 -4.51 -3.26 1.55
C MET A 45 -4.92 -3.48 3.02
N GLU A 46 -4.78 -4.71 3.51
CA GLU A 46 -5.08 -5.07 4.90
C GLU A 46 -3.79 -5.50 5.60
N MET A 47 -3.36 -4.73 6.58
CA MET A 47 -2.20 -5.02 7.42
C MET A 47 -2.65 -5.62 8.75
N ILE A 48 -2.04 -6.74 9.12
CA ILE A 48 -2.32 -7.50 10.34
C ILE A 48 -1.00 -7.64 11.12
N PRO A 49 -0.86 -7.00 12.30
CA PRO A 49 0.30 -7.18 13.16
C PRO A 49 0.33 -8.61 13.73
N ALA A 50 1.51 -9.24 13.77
CA ALA A 50 1.65 -10.60 14.27
C ALA A 50 1.48 -10.70 15.80
N THR A 51 1.84 -9.65 16.54
CA THR A 51 1.86 -9.64 18.02
C THR A 51 0.56 -9.13 18.65
N ARG A 52 -0.40 -8.62 17.87
CA ARG A 52 -1.63 -8.00 18.37
C ARG A 52 -2.85 -8.64 17.73
N SER A 53 -3.23 -9.80 18.27
CA SER A 53 -4.39 -10.55 17.78
C SER A 53 -5.65 -9.68 17.71
N GLY A 54 -6.40 -9.82 16.61
CA GLY A 54 -7.63 -9.06 16.35
C GLY A 54 -7.43 -7.62 15.87
N GLN A 55 -6.21 -7.08 15.89
CA GLN A 55 -5.92 -5.75 15.34
C GLN A 55 -5.62 -5.83 13.85
N LYS A 56 -6.14 -4.86 13.09
CA LYS A 56 -5.79 -4.68 11.69
C LYS A 56 -6.01 -3.25 11.24
N THR A 57 -5.28 -2.85 10.21
CA THR A 57 -5.49 -1.60 9.50
C THR A 57 -5.88 -1.93 8.06
N ILE A 58 -6.98 -1.36 7.59
CA ILE A 58 -7.44 -1.52 6.20
C ILE A 58 -7.33 -0.16 5.52
N LEU A 59 -6.55 -0.10 4.44
CA LEU A 59 -6.47 1.06 3.55
C LEU A 59 -7.27 0.75 2.29
N THR A 60 -8.27 1.58 2.02
CA THR A 60 -9.08 1.50 0.79
C THR A 60 -8.79 2.70 -0.10
N THR A 61 -8.20 2.46 -1.26
CA THR A 61 -8.00 3.47 -2.28
C THR A 61 -9.29 3.63 -3.10
N THR A 62 -9.91 4.80 -3.00
CA THR A 62 -11.14 5.13 -3.72
C THR A 62 -10.87 5.70 -5.11
N LYS A 63 -9.81 6.50 -5.26
CA LYS A 63 -9.36 7.10 -6.52
C LYS A 63 -7.82 7.14 -6.58
N ALA A 64 -7.27 6.87 -7.75
CA ALA A 64 -5.86 7.09 -8.05
C ALA A 64 -5.71 7.65 -9.48
N ASP A 65 -5.06 8.81 -9.59
CA ASP A 65 -4.72 9.46 -10.85
C ASP A 65 -3.23 9.23 -11.14
N PHE A 66 -2.91 8.72 -12.33
CA PHE A 66 -1.54 8.38 -12.74
C PHE A 66 -1.04 9.33 -13.83
N GLY A 67 0.26 9.60 -13.86
CA GLY A 67 0.89 10.46 -14.87
C GLY A 67 0.59 11.95 -14.70
N ILE A 68 0.15 12.36 -13.51
CA ILE A 68 -0.01 13.78 -13.18
C ILE A 68 1.34 14.50 -13.16
N ASN A 69 1.35 15.75 -13.63
CA ASN A 69 2.53 16.60 -13.56
C ASN A 69 2.51 17.38 -12.23
N LEU A 70 3.41 17.04 -11.32
CA LEU A 70 3.60 17.76 -10.06
C LEU A 70 4.96 18.46 -10.09
N SER A 71 4.97 19.76 -9.82
CA SER A 71 6.22 20.51 -9.69
C SER A 71 7.02 20.05 -8.47
N GLN A 72 8.35 20.21 -8.52
CA GLN A 72 9.21 19.86 -7.37
C GLN A 72 8.83 20.62 -6.09
N SER A 73 8.32 21.85 -6.23
CA SER A 73 7.83 22.67 -5.12
C SER A 73 6.65 22.06 -4.36
N PHE A 74 5.89 21.14 -4.98
CA PHE A 74 4.82 20.40 -4.31
C PHE A 74 5.35 19.57 -3.14
N PHE A 75 6.57 19.03 -3.25
CA PHE A 75 7.18 18.14 -2.26
C PHE A 75 8.07 18.89 -1.25
N THR A 76 7.62 20.06 -0.80
CA THR A 76 8.35 20.89 0.19
C THR A 76 7.64 20.91 1.53
N LEU A 77 8.39 21.10 2.62
CA LEU A 77 7.82 21.24 3.97
C LEU A 77 6.83 22.42 4.05
N GLN A 78 7.12 23.52 3.34
CA GLN A 78 6.23 24.67 3.26
C GLN A 78 4.86 24.29 2.68
N ASN A 79 4.84 23.39 1.69
CA ASN A 79 3.60 22.93 1.08
C ASN A 79 2.77 22.01 2.00
N LEU A 80 3.39 21.40 3.04
CA LEU A 80 2.65 20.63 4.06
C LEU A 80 1.86 21.54 5.02
N THR A 81 2.37 22.72 5.32
CA THR A 81 1.74 23.69 6.23
C THR A 81 0.78 24.63 5.54
N ASN A 82 0.87 24.75 4.21
CA ASN A 82 -0.05 25.52 3.38
C ASN A 82 -1.37 24.77 3.19
N ILE A 83 -2.10 24.58 4.28
CA ILE A 83 -3.49 24.13 4.25
C ILE A 83 -4.33 25.41 4.11
N ARG A 84 -4.87 25.66 2.91
CA ARG A 84 -5.96 26.63 2.71
C ARG A 84 -7.30 25.92 2.82
#